data_AF-A0A0D5ZG76-F1
#
_entry.id   AF-A0A0D5ZG76-F1
#
_cell.length_a   1.000
_cell.length_b   1.000
_cell.length_c   1.000
_cell.angle_alpha   90.00
_cell.angle_beta   90.00
_cell.angle_gamma   90.00
#
_symmetry.space_group_name_H-M   'P 1'
#
loop_
_entity.id
_entity.type
_entity.pdbx_description
1 polymer ?
#
loop_
_entity_poly.entity_id
_entity_poly.type
_entity_poly.pdbx_seq_one_letter_code
_entity_poly.pdbx_strand_id
1 'polypeptide(L)'
;MIVIYDQSGDSDGLFEKLLRPTGIEYKLIENFSSKVIEDIKPTSIVLYLNSGMPKDVEEYFLQEKRDYLLIVMSNHDPEIDERIRYTAEIVIIDPNDLETSRKYLRQALTSYTVRKLRMINNTTVYLGKNGLYPGVIYYTKPENARTFFSLMFSDTIDKSKIFVASRFNMRHELPDLLNDNNFLWVTDSIGAQRNRPVNLTYIMDSIVKRIVENNSTVVFIDVFDLLIVYHDFYDVARAFEQVKSLAIERNIYLLLTFSDQAMDHIRFGQITRFAVEWNPSSIRDLT
;
A
#
# COMPACT_ATOMS: atom_id res chain seq x y z
N MET A 1 -22.73 -4.50 2.81
CA MET A 1 -23.14 -5.91 3.00
C MET A 1 -22.02 -6.82 2.51
N ILE A 2 -21.68 -7.86 3.26
CA ILE A 2 -20.67 -8.86 2.88
C ILE A 2 -21.33 -9.99 2.09
N VAL A 3 -20.70 -10.45 1.02
CA VAL A 3 -21.08 -11.71 0.36
C VAL A 3 -20.06 -12.78 0.71
N ILE A 4 -20.55 -13.96 1.09
CA ILE A 4 -19.72 -15.11 1.41
C ILE A 4 -19.99 -16.18 0.38
N TYR A 5 -18.95 -16.59 -0.33
CA TYR A 5 -18.98 -17.76 -1.18
C TYR A 5 -18.31 -18.92 -0.44
N ASP A 6 -19.11 -19.93 -0.12
CA ASP A 6 -18.63 -21.18 0.48
C ASP A 6 -18.49 -22.23 -0.63
N GLN A 7 -17.25 -22.46 -1.08
CA GLN A 7 -16.97 -23.47 -2.11
C GLN A 7 -17.31 -24.89 -1.63
N SER A 8 -17.25 -25.13 -0.32
CA SER A 8 -17.34 -26.48 0.24
C SER A 8 -18.77 -26.94 0.50
N GLY A 9 -19.68 -26.00 0.74
CA GLY A 9 -21.03 -26.31 1.23
C GLY A 9 -21.07 -27.02 2.58
N ASP A 10 -19.92 -27.18 3.25
CA ASP A 10 -19.72 -28.04 4.42
C ASP A 10 -19.51 -27.21 5.70
N SER A 11 -19.71 -25.89 5.60
CA SER A 11 -19.42 -24.93 6.67
C SER A 11 -20.57 -24.78 7.66
N ASP A 12 -21.27 -25.87 7.99
CA ASP A 12 -22.50 -25.87 8.80
C ASP A 12 -22.31 -25.07 10.11
N GLY A 13 -22.85 -23.84 10.10
CA GLY A 13 -22.79 -22.88 11.21
C GLY A 13 -21.43 -22.19 11.46
N LEU A 14 -20.37 -22.42 10.66
CA LEU A 14 -19.07 -21.76 10.84
C LEU A 14 -19.19 -20.24 10.65
N PHE A 15 -19.76 -19.81 9.52
CA PHE A 15 -19.95 -18.39 9.23
C PHE A 15 -20.88 -17.71 10.21
N GLU A 16 -21.90 -18.43 10.69
CA GLU A 16 -22.77 -17.92 11.74
C GLU A 16 -21.97 -17.67 13.04
N LYS A 17 -21.13 -18.61 13.47
CA LYS A 17 -20.28 -18.47 14.66
C LYS A 17 -19.21 -17.38 14.51
N LEU A 18 -18.70 -17.17 13.31
CA LEU A 18 -17.67 -16.16 13.03
C LEU A 18 -18.27 -14.75 12.92
N LEU A 19 -19.36 -14.58 12.17
CA LEU A 19 -19.89 -13.27 11.78
C LEU A 19 -21.08 -12.78 12.59
N ARG A 20 -21.94 -13.65 13.12
CA ARG A 20 -23.09 -13.22 13.95
C ARG A 20 -22.67 -12.33 15.13
N PRO A 21 -21.56 -12.62 15.85
CA PRO A 21 -21.08 -11.75 16.94
C PRO A 21 -20.54 -10.40 16.47
N THR A 22 -20.22 -10.25 15.18
CA THR A 22 -19.72 -8.98 14.62
C THR A 22 -20.85 -8.00 14.32
N GLY A 23 -22.11 -8.47 14.22
CA GLY A 23 -23.26 -7.64 13.85
C GLY A 23 -23.25 -7.17 12.39
N ILE A 24 -22.30 -7.66 11.57
CA ILE A 24 -22.18 -7.26 10.17
C ILE A 24 -23.17 -8.07 9.32
N GLU A 25 -23.95 -7.38 8.49
CA GLU A 25 -24.86 -8.00 7.55
C GLU A 25 -24.09 -8.75 6.46
N TYR A 26 -24.38 -10.05 6.32
CA TYR A 26 -23.77 -10.91 5.32
C TYR A 26 -24.81 -11.78 4.59
N LYS A 27 -24.49 -12.17 3.37
CA LYS A 27 -25.28 -13.11 2.56
C LYS A 27 -24.39 -14.27 2.11
N LEU A 28 -24.79 -15.49 2.45
CA LEU A 28 -24.15 -16.72 1.97
C LEU A 28 -24.68 -17.05 0.57
N ILE A 29 -23.77 -17.39 -0.34
CA ILE A 29 -24.08 -17.91 -1.68
C ILE A 29 -23.35 -19.25 -1.87
N GLU A 30 -24.09 -20.24 -2.35
CA GLU A 30 -23.56 -21.60 -2.61
C GLU A 30 -22.97 -21.73 -4.01
N ASN A 31 -23.46 -20.94 -4.97
CA ASN A 31 -22.99 -20.94 -6.35
C ASN A 31 -22.46 -19.57 -6.73
N PHE A 32 -21.22 -19.54 -7.21
CA PHE A 32 -20.61 -18.30 -7.67
C PHE A 32 -21.26 -17.86 -8.98
N SER A 33 -21.67 -16.59 -9.06
CA SER A 33 -22.22 -16.01 -10.28
C SER A 33 -21.89 -14.52 -10.31
N SER A 34 -21.22 -14.07 -11.38
CA SER A 34 -20.91 -12.65 -11.60
C SER A 34 -22.16 -11.78 -11.49
N LYS A 35 -23.27 -12.21 -12.09
CA LYS A 35 -24.56 -11.52 -12.03
C LYS A 35 -25.07 -11.33 -10.60
N VAL A 36 -24.93 -12.33 -9.75
CA VAL A 36 -25.32 -12.24 -8.33
C VAL A 36 -24.48 -11.19 -7.59
N ILE A 37 -23.18 -11.13 -7.88
CA ILE A 37 -22.28 -10.12 -7.29
C ILE A 37 -22.61 -8.71 -7.80
N GLU A 38 -22.85 -8.57 -9.11
CA GLU A 38 -23.21 -7.30 -9.75
C GLU A 38 -24.56 -6.74 -9.26
N ASP A 39 -25.54 -7.61 -9.01
CA ASP A 39 -26.85 -7.24 -8.48
C ASP A 39 -26.75 -6.83 -7.01
N ILE A 40 -25.95 -7.55 -6.21
CA ILE A 40 -25.78 -7.29 -4.78
C ILE A 40 -24.92 -6.05 -4.52
N LYS A 41 -23.89 -5.80 -5.34
CA LYS A 41 -22.86 -4.76 -5.14
C LYS A 41 -22.25 -4.82 -3.73
N PRO A 42 -21.62 -5.94 -3.36
CA PRO A 42 -21.07 -6.10 -2.02
C PRO A 42 -19.93 -5.12 -1.77
N THR A 43 -19.76 -4.73 -0.50
CA THR A 43 -18.58 -3.97 -0.07
C THR A 43 -17.36 -4.88 0.08
N SER A 44 -17.60 -6.16 0.40
CA SER A 44 -16.57 -7.18 0.57
C SER A 44 -17.09 -8.55 0.15
N ILE A 45 -16.22 -9.36 -0.43
CA ILE A 45 -16.46 -10.75 -0.79
C ILE A 45 -15.50 -11.62 0.02
N VAL A 46 -16.05 -12.56 0.79
CA VAL A 46 -15.29 -13.59 1.51
C VAL A 46 -15.43 -14.88 0.72
N LEU A 47 -14.30 -15.45 0.34
CA LEU A 47 -14.20 -16.64 -0.49
C LEU A 47 -13.58 -17.73 0.35
N TYR A 48 -14.38 -18.70 0.78
CA TYR A 48 -13.88 -19.80 1.61
C TYR A 48 -13.47 -20.97 0.73
N LEU A 49 -12.17 -21.22 0.72
CA LEU A 49 -11.51 -22.22 -0.11
C LEU A 49 -11.01 -23.37 0.76
N ASN A 50 -11.53 -24.57 0.49
CA ASN A 50 -11.01 -25.82 1.04
C ASN A 50 -10.00 -26.49 0.08
N SER A 51 -9.84 -25.96 -1.13
CA SER A 51 -8.93 -26.44 -2.17
C SER A 51 -8.53 -25.28 -3.09
N GLY A 52 -7.98 -25.56 -4.28
CA GLY A 52 -7.68 -24.52 -5.28
C GLY A 52 -8.92 -23.75 -5.75
N MET A 53 -8.71 -22.52 -6.23
CA MET A 53 -9.77 -21.68 -6.77
C MET A 53 -10.26 -22.23 -8.12
N PRO A 54 -11.59 -22.38 -8.34
CA PRO A 54 -12.12 -22.75 -9.65
C PRO A 54 -11.77 -21.68 -10.71
N LYS A 55 -11.48 -22.10 -11.95
CA LYS A 55 -11.02 -21.19 -13.02
C LYS A 55 -12.00 -20.06 -13.36
N ASP A 56 -13.30 -20.35 -13.35
CA ASP A 56 -14.36 -19.37 -13.61
C ASP A 56 -14.43 -18.30 -12.50
N VAL A 57 -14.22 -18.73 -11.26
CA VAL A 57 -14.12 -17.85 -10.09
C VAL A 57 -12.84 -17.01 -10.16
N GLU A 58 -11.73 -17.64 -10.50
CA GLU A 58 -10.42 -17.01 -10.68
C GLU A 58 -10.45 -15.93 -11.77
N GLU A 59 -10.99 -16.23 -12.95
CA GLU A 59 -11.16 -15.28 -14.06
C GLU A 59 -11.98 -14.05 -13.66
N TYR A 60 -13.05 -14.23 -12.88
CA TYR A 60 -13.83 -13.11 -12.37
C TYR A 60 -13.00 -12.22 -11.45
N PHE A 61 -12.22 -12.81 -10.54
CA PHE A 61 -11.40 -12.02 -9.64
C PHE A 61 -10.22 -11.39 -10.37
N LEU A 62 -9.67 -12.00 -11.41
CA LEU A 62 -8.58 -11.40 -12.19
C LEU A 62 -9.00 -10.19 -13.04
N GLN A 63 -10.26 -9.75 -12.98
CA GLN A 63 -10.72 -8.50 -13.58
C GLN A 63 -9.92 -7.30 -13.07
N GLU A 64 -9.60 -6.38 -14.00
CA GLU A 64 -8.67 -5.27 -13.79
C GLU A 64 -9.12 -4.30 -12.70
N LYS A 65 -10.42 -4.16 -12.43
CA LYS A 65 -10.96 -3.29 -11.38
C LYS A 65 -11.93 -4.04 -10.48
N ARG A 66 -11.74 -3.86 -9.17
CA ARG A 66 -12.64 -4.37 -8.13
C ARG A 66 -13.10 -3.20 -7.25
N ASP A 67 -14.42 -3.07 -7.11
CA ASP A 67 -15.03 -2.10 -6.19
C ASP A 67 -15.31 -2.70 -4.80
N TYR A 68 -14.85 -3.93 -4.57
CA TYR A 68 -15.03 -4.70 -3.33
C TYR A 68 -13.69 -5.16 -2.76
N LEU A 69 -13.65 -5.35 -1.43
CA LEU A 69 -12.56 -6.04 -0.76
C LEU A 69 -12.68 -7.55 -0.99
N LEU A 70 -11.65 -8.20 -1.54
CA LEU A 70 -11.58 -9.66 -1.62
C LEU A 70 -10.85 -10.21 -0.39
N ILE A 71 -11.49 -11.12 0.32
CA ILE A 71 -10.90 -11.91 1.41
C ILE A 71 -10.94 -13.37 0.99
N VAL A 72 -9.79 -14.01 0.89
CA VAL A 72 -9.68 -15.46 0.70
C VAL A 72 -9.46 -16.07 2.07
N MET A 73 -10.45 -16.85 2.52
CA MET A 73 -10.43 -17.55 3.78
C MET A 73 -10.17 -19.03 3.55
N SER A 74 -9.30 -19.65 4.35
CA SER A 74 -8.99 -21.07 4.19
C SER A 74 -8.47 -21.66 5.50
N ASN A 75 -8.51 -22.99 5.64
CA ASN A 75 -7.93 -23.70 6.79
C ASN A 75 -6.41 -23.90 6.66
N HIS A 76 -5.85 -23.65 5.48
CA HIS A 76 -4.44 -23.78 5.13
C HIS A 76 -4.04 -22.69 4.12
N ASP A 77 -2.76 -22.57 3.75
CA ASP A 77 -2.34 -21.65 2.69
C ASP A 77 -2.94 -22.08 1.34
N PRO A 78 -3.85 -21.30 0.75
CA PRO A 78 -4.59 -21.74 -0.44
C PRO A 78 -3.74 -21.61 -1.71
N GLU A 79 -3.87 -22.57 -2.63
CA GLU A 79 -3.28 -22.48 -3.96
C GLU A 79 -4.12 -21.54 -4.84
N ILE A 80 -3.60 -20.35 -5.11
CA ILE A 80 -4.26 -19.28 -5.87
C ILE A 80 -3.24 -18.53 -6.73
N ASP A 81 -3.71 -17.91 -7.82
CA ASP A 81 -2.89 -17.03 -8.65
C ASP A 81 -2.21 -15.92 -7.84
N GLU A 82 -0.96 -15.61 -8.21
CA GLU A 82 -0.10 -14.65 -7.52
C GLU A 82 -0.74 -13.24 -7.48
N ARG A 83 -1.46 -12.84 -8.53
CA ARG A 83 -2.17 -11.55 -8.58
C ARG A 83 -3.32 -11.52 -7.59
N ILE A 84 -4.06 -12.63 -7.42
CA ILE A 84 -5.10 -12.72 -6.40
C ILE A 84 -4.47 -12.63 -5.01
N ARG A 85 -3.37 -13.35 -4.77
CA ARG A 85 -2.64 -13.34 -3.50
C ARG A 85 -2.22 -11.93 -3.06
N TYR A 86 -1.77 -11.07 -3.99
CA TYR A 86 -1.38 -9.68 -3.68
C TYR A 86 -2.53 -8.68 -3.62
N THR A 87 -3.67 -9.01 -4.21
CA THR A 87 -4.84 -8.12 -4.30
C THR A 87 -5.93 -8.45 -3.29
N ALA A 88 -5.85 -9.63 -2.65
CA ALA A 88 -6.76 -10.12 -1.64
C ALA A 88 -6.14 -10.11 -0.23
N GLU A 89 -7.00 -10.15 0.79
CA GLU A 89 -6.61 -10.48 2.15
C GLU A 89 -6.68 -12.00 2.33
N ILE A 90 -5.58 -12.63 2.75
CA ILE A 90 -5.54 -14.06 3.01
C ILE A 90 -5.73 -14.27 4.52
N VAL A 91 -6.82 -14.95 4.89
CA VAL A 91 -7.15 -15.24 6.28
C VAL A 91 -7.13 -16.75 6.48
N ILE A 92 -6.12 -17.21 7.21
CA ILE A 92 -6.06 -18.61 7.65
C ILE A 92 -6.89 -18.72 8.93
N ILE A 93 -7.89 -19.60 8.92
CA ILE A 93 -8.75 -19.87 10.07
C ILE A 93 -8.47 -21.25 10.65
N ASP A 94 -8.64 -21.37 11.95
CA ASP A 94 -8.65 -22.65 12.65
C ASP A 94 -10.08 -22.91 13.16
N PRO A 95 -10.77 -23.94 12.65
CA PRO A 95 -12.10 -24.32 13.14
C PRO A 95 -12.15 -24.60 14.66
N ASN A 96 -11.01 -24.96 15.27
CA ASN A 96 -10.91 -25.23 16.71
C ASN A 96 -10.63 -23.97 17.54
N ASP A 97 -10.15 -22.88 16.93
CA ASP A 97 -9.90 -21.59 17.58
C ASP A 97 -10.68 -20.46 16.89
N LEU A 98 -11.97 -20.40 17.24
CA LEU A 98 -12.90 -19.42 16.69
C LEU A 98 -12.62 -17.99 17.16
N GLU A 99 -11.99 -17.77 18.31
CA GLU A 99 -11.70 -16.41 18.80
C GLU A 99 -10.58 -15.78 17.97
N THR A 100 -9.48 -16.51 17.78
CA THR A 100 -8.36 -16.05 16.95
C THR A 100 -8.79 -15.88 15.50
N SER A 101 -9.54 -16.85 14.96
CA SER A 101 -10.09 -16.77 13.59
C SER A 101 -11.01 -15.55 13.41
N ARG A 102 -11.88 -15.26 14.40
CA ARG A 102 -12.72 -14.06 14.38
C ARG A 102 -11.89 -12.78 14.47
N LYS A 103 -10.82 -12.77 15.26
CA LYS A 103 -9.91 -11.61 15.35
C LYS A 103 -9.27 -11.34 13.99
N TYR A 104 -8.76 -12.35 13.30
CA TYR A 104 -8.17 -12.19 11.97
C TYR A 104 -9.18 -11.76 10.93
N LEU A 105 -10.38 -12.36 10.91
CA LEU A 105 -11.44 -11.93 10.00
C LEU A 105 -11.91 -10.49 10.28
N ARG A 106 -12.04 -10.11 11.55
CA ARG A 106 -12.34 -8.71 11.91
C ARG A 106 -11.24 -7.79 11.44
N GLN A 107 -9.98 -8.13 11.69
CA GLN A 107 -8.85 -7.35 11.21
C GLN A 107 -8.88 -7.21 9.69
N ALA A 108 -9.12 -8.27 8.94
CA ALA A 108 -9.27 -8.24 7.49
C ALA A 108 -10.41 -7.30 7.03
N LEU A 109 -11.56 -7.35 7.70
CA LEU A 109 -12.73 -6.53 7.39
C LEU A 109 -12.58 -5.06 7.82
N THR A 110 -11.85 -4.81 8.90
CA THR A 110 -11.70 -3.47 9.51
C THR A 110 -10.36 -2.83 9.25
N SER A 111 -9.43 -3.50 8.55
CA SER A 111 -8.09 -2.99 8.33
C SER A 111 -8.19 -1.70 7.53
N TYR A 112 -8.27 -0.59 8.26
CA TYR A 112 -8.22 0.77 7.77
C TYR A 112 -6.88 1.04 7.04
N THR A 113 -5.90 0.14 7.25
CA THR A 113 -4.60 0.06 6.61
C THR A 113 -4.62 -0.64 5.26
N VAL A 114 -5.67 -1.40 4.92
CA VAL A 114 -5.73 -2.19 3.69
C VAL A 114 -6.53 -1.45 2.62
N ARG A 115 -5.85 -0.48 2.01
CA ARG A 115 -6.12 0.03 0.66
C ARG A 115 -5.66 -1.00 -0.38
N LYS A 116 -6.01 -2.28 -0.22
CA LYS A 116 -5.58 -3.29 -1.19
C LYS A 116 -6.21 -3.02 -2.56
N LEU A 117 -5.46 -3.45 -3.56
CA LEU A 117 -5.54 -3.06 -4.95
C LEU A 117 -6.97 -3.09 -5.51
N ARG A 118 -7.59 -1.91 -5.64
CA ARG A 118 -8.81 -1.73 -6.46
C ARG A 118 -8.54 -1.97 -7.94
N MET A 119 -7.27 -1.92 -8.33
CA MET A 119 -6.83 -2.11 -9.69
C MET A 119 -5.75 -3.19 -9.73
N ILE A 120 -5.93 -4.20 -10.57
CA ILE A 120 -5.02 -5.32 -10.75
C ILE A 120 -4.29 -5.12 -12.07
N ASN A 121 -3.11 -4.53 -11.99
CA ASN A 121 -2.20 -4.41 -13.11
C ASN A 121 -0.76 -4.79 -12.72
N ASN A 122 0.11 -4.93 -13.71
CA ASN A 122 1.49 -5.37 -13.49
C ASN A 122 2.23 -4.47 -12.48
N THR A 123 2.08 -3.15 -12.56
CA THR A 123 2.69 -2.22 -11.59
C THR A 123 2.26 -2.52 -10.17
N THR A 124 0.95 -2.65 -9.96
CA THR A 124 0.37 -2.86 -8.63
C THR A 124 0.77 -4.20 -8.03
N VAL A 125 0.79 -5.27 -8.82
CA VAL A 125 1.21 -6.61 -8.40
C VAL A 125 2.71 -6.64 -8.12
N TYR A 126 3.52 -6.00 -8.98
CA TYR A 126 4.97 -5.89 -8.78
C TYR A 126 5.32 -5.15 -7.49
N LEU A 127 4.66 -4.01 -7.22
CA LEU A 127 4.84 -3.27 -5.98
C LEU A 127 4.36 -4.09 -4.76
N GLY A 128 3.23 -4.78 -4.87
CA GLY A 128 2.71 -5.67 -3.83
C GLY A 128 3.67 -6.82 -3.49
N LYS A 129 4.30 -7.44 -4.51
CA LYS A 129 5.34 -8.47 -4.37
C LYS A 129 6.55 -7.99 -3.59
N ASN A 130 6.80 -6.68 -3.63
CA ASN A 130 7.86 -5.98 -2.91
C ASN A 130 7.37 -5.28 -1.62
N GLY A 131 6.18 -5.64 -1.12
CA GLY A 131 5.64 -5.16 0.15
C GLY A 131 5.06 -3.75 0.13
N LEU A 132 4.85 -3.16 -1.05
CA LEU A 132 4.32 -1.81 -1.22
C LEU A 132 2.88 -1.85 -1.74
N TYR A 133 1.99 -1.18 -1.00
CA TYR A 133 0.57 -1.08 -1.29
C TYR A 133 0.15 0.39 -1.42
N PRO A 134 -0.78 0.71 -2.33
CA PRO A 134 -1.13 2.09 -2.61
C PRO A 134 -1.89 2.70 -1.42
N GLY A 135 -1.61 3.95 -1.09
CA GLY A 135 -2.23 4.65 0.04
C GLY A 135 -1.76 4.17 1.42
N VAL A 136 -0.78 3.26 1.47
CA VAL A 136 -0.03 2.95 2.69
C VAL A 136 1.21 3.83 2.72
N ILE A 137 1.47 4.41 3.89
CA ILE A 137 2.65 5.24 4.12
C ILE A 137 3.75 4.32 4.61
N TYR A 138 4.91 4.38 3.96
CA TYR A 138 6.07 3.61 4.33
C TYR A 138 7.17 4.52 4.83
N TYR A 139 8.01 3.98 5.72
CA TYR A 139 9.29 4.59 6.03
C TYR A 139 10.42 3.59 5.89
N THR A 140 11.61 4.08 5.57
CA THR A 140 12.81 3.25 5.48
C THR A 140 14.05 4.01 5.91
N LYS A 141 15.12 3.26 6.18
CA LYS A 141 16.42 3.81 6.51
C LYS A 141 17.11 4.33 5.24
N PRO A 142 17.97 5.35 5.34
CA PRO A 142 18.70 5.89 4.18
C PRO A 142 19.48 4.85 3.36
N GLU A 143 20.02 3.82 4.03
CA GLU A 143 20.73 2.70 3.41
C GLU A 143 19.90 1.90 2.38
N ASN A 144 18.58 1.86 2.56
CA ASN A 144 17.66 1.12 1.68
C ASN A 144 17.20 1.92 0.45
N ALA A 145 17.61 3.20 0.31
CA ALA A 145 17.22 4.03 -0.82
C ALA A 145 17.64 3.41 -2.17
N ARG A 146 18.81 2.77 -2.22
CA ARG A 146 19.29 2.07 -3.44
C ARG A 146 18.35 0.95 -3.87
N THR A 147 17.88 0.15 -2.91
CA THR A 147 16.93 -0.94 -3.16
C THR A 147 15.58 -0.40 -3.64
N PHE A 148 15.16 0.76 -3.12
CA PHE A 148 13.98 1.44 -3.66
C PHE A 148 14.17 1.89 -5.11
N PHE A 149 15.31 2.50 -5.45
CA PHE A 149 15.54 2.93 -6.83
C PHE A 149 15.66 1.75 -7.79
N SER A 150 16.23 0.62 -7.39
CA SER A 150 16.25 -0.59 -8.24
C SER A 150 14.84 -1.07 -8.56
N LEU A 151 13.90 -0.97 -7.62
CA LEU A 151 12.48 -1.26 -7.87
C LEU A 151 11.93 -0.38 -9.00
N MET A 152 12.28 0.91 -8.99
CA MET A 152 11.78 1.92 -9.94
C MET A 152 12.31 1.76 -11.38
N PHE A 153 13.36 0.97 -11.60
CA PHE A 153 13.91 0.71 -12.93
C PHE A 153 13.12 -0.32 -13.74
N SER A 154 12.23 -1.08 -13.10
CA SER A 154 11.40 -2.07 -13.79
C SER A 154 10.52 -1.43 -14.86
N ASP A 155 10.41 -2.07 -16.02
CA ASP A 155 9.50 -1.66 -17.10
C ASP A 155 8.02 -1.77 -16.71
N THR A 156 7.72 -2.43 -15.59
CA THR A 156 6.37 -2.48 -15.01
C THR A 156 5.95 -1.15 -14.37
N ILE A 157 6.89 -0.24 -14.08
CA ILE A 157 6.60 1.05 -13.45
C ILE A 157 6.67 2.18 -14.48
N ASP A 158 5.60 2.97 -14.54
CA ASP A 158 5.55 4.19 -15.36
C ASP A 158 6.42 5.28 -14.73
N LYS A 159 7.63 5.48 -15.30
CA LYS A 159 8.63 6.44 -14.82
C LYS A 159 8.13 7.88 -14.79
N SER A 160 7.15 8.22 -15.65
CA SER A 160 6.56 9.56 -15.68
C SER A 160 5.71 9.88 -14.44
N LYS A 161 5.27 8.85 -13.71
CA LYS A 161 4.45 8.96 -12.49
C LYS A 161 5.22 8.76 -11.20
N ILE A 162 6.56 8.75 -11.27
CA ILE A 162 7.42 8.68 -10.10
C ILE A 162 7.79 10.09 -9.70
N PHE A 163 7.68 10.45 -8.43
CA PHE A 163 8.21 11.70 -7.91
C PHE A 163 9.23 11.44 -6.80
N VAL A 164 10.36 12.15 -6.85
CA VAL A 164 11.48 12.01 -5.91
C VAL A 164 11.85 13.38 -5.36
N ALA A 165 11.82 13.52 -4.04
CA ALA A 165 12.44 14.63 -3.33
C ALA A 165 13.64 14.10 -2.54
N SER A 166 14.84 14.63 -2.78
CA SER A 166 16.06 14.15 -2.09
C SER A 166 17.01 15.28 -1.74
N ARG A 167 17.78 15.05 -0.67
CA ARG A 167 18.94 15.86 -0.31
C ARG A 167 20.13 15.71 -1.26
N PHE A 168 20.22 14.59 -1.96
CA PHE A 168 21.28 14.30 -2.93
C PHE A 168 20.82 14.66 -4.35
N ASN A 169 21.75 15.05 -5.22
CA ASN A 169 21.44 15.35 -6.62
C ASN A 169 21.34 14.06 -7.46
N MET A 170 20.28 13.30 -7.21
CA MET A 170 20.06 11.99 -7.83
C MET A 170 19.80 12.07 -9.34
N ARG A 171 19.48 13.24 -9.90
CA ARG A 171 19.25 13.42 -11.34
C ARG A 171 20.50 13.08 -12.17
N HIS A 172 21.70 13.35 -11.65
CA HIS A 172 22.94 12.97 -12.35
C HIS A 172 23.22 11.47 -12.27
N GLU A 173 22.82 10.83 -11.18
CA GLU A 173 23.03 9.40 -10.95
C GLU A 173 22.00 8.54 -11.68
N LEU A 174 20.77 9.06 -11.83
CA LEU A 174 19.60 8.35 -12.35
C LEU A 174 18.88 9.15 -13.47
N PRO A 175 19.57 9.57 -14.54
CA PRO A 175 18.98 10.43 -15.58
C PRO A 175 17.85 9.75 -16.36
N ASP A 176 17.85 8.41 -16.44
CA ASP A 176 16.78 7.64 -17.11
C ASP A 176 15.48 7.54 -16.30
N LEU A 177 15.54 7.95 -15.03
CA LEU A 177 14.42 7.92 -14.09
C LEU A 177 13.95 9.33 -13.72
N LEU A 178 14.89 10.28 -13.59
CA LEU A 178 14.65 11.57 -12.97
C LEU A 178 14.89 12.74 -13.93
N ASN A 179 13.96 13.69 -13.92
CA ASN A 179 13.97 14.91 -14.71
C ASN A 179 13.40 16.10 -13.92
N ASP A 180 13.36 17.27 -14.54
CA ASP A 180 12.97 18.52 -13.87
C ASP A 180 11.53 18.52 -13.36
N ASN A 181 10.64 17.74 -13.95
CA ASN A 181 9.22 17.66 -13.55
C ASN A 181 9.03 16.73 -12.36
N ASN A 182 9.83 15.66 -12.29
CA ASN A 182 9.60 14.56 -11.37
C ASN A 182 10.65 14.47 -10.23
N PHE A 183 11.62 15.39 -10.19
CA PHE A 183 12.65 15.46 -9.16
C PHE A 183 12.77 16.83 -8.48
N LEU A 184 12.79 16.83 -7.13
CA LEU A 184 13.04 18.00 -6.28
C LEU A 184 14.34 17.82 -5.49
N TRP A 185 15.34 18.63 -5.80
CA TRP A 185 16.61 18.64 -5.06
C TRP A 185 16.58 19.67 -3.93
N VAL A 186 16.72 19.20 -2.68
CA VAL A 186 16.79 20.05 -1.48
C VAL A 186 18.22 20.07 -0.95
N THR A 187 18.89 21.21 -0.97
CA THR A 187 20.30 21.29 -0.54
C THR A 187 20.64 22.67 -0.01
N ASP A 188 21.61 22.71 0.90
CA ASP A 188 22.26 23.92 1.38
C ASP A 188 23.31 24.47 0.40
N SER A 189 23.72 23.68 -0.60
CA SER A 189 24.77 24.03 -1.55
C SER A 189 24.35 25.15 -2.51
N ILE A 190 25.26 26.05 -2.88
CA ILE A 190 24.99 27.24 -3.73
C ILE A 190 24.88 26.90 -5.23
N GLY A 191 23.76 27.23 -5.89
CA GLY A 191 23.61 27.16 -7.36
C GLY A 191 22.16 27.15 -7.86
N ALA A 192 21.98 27.12 -9.18
CA ALA A 192 20.66 27.12 -9.85
C ALA A 192 19.93 25.77 -9.70
N GLN A 193 18.58 25.80 -9.75
CA GLN A 193 17.68 24.64 -9.62
C GLN A 193 17.77 23.89 -8.27
N ARG A 194 18.00 24.62 -7.18
CA ARG A 194 18.14 24.07 -5.82
C ARG A 194 17.09 24.65 -4.89
N ASN A 195 16.61 23.82 -3.97
CA ASN A 195 15.66 24.25 -2.95
C ASN A 195 16.40 24.33 -1.62
N ARG A 196 16.47 25.51 -1.02
CA ARG A 196 17.18 25.66 0.26
C ARG A 196 16.31 25.11 1.40
N PRO A 197 16.86 24.28 2.30
CA PRO A 197 16.09 23.65 3.37
C PRO A 197 15.45 24.68 4.32
N VAL A 198 15.99 25.90 4.43
CA VAL A 198 15.40 27.01 5.20
C VAL A 198 14.00 27.43 4.73
N ASN A 199 13.56 27.03 3.54
CA ASN A 199 12.25 27.38 3.00
C ASN A 199 11.28 26.19 3.06
N LEU A 200 10.87 25.78 4.26
CA LEU A 200 9.97 24.62 4.46
C LEU A 200 8.69 24.75 3.62
N THR A 201 7.99 25.89 3.70
CA THR A 201 6.73 26.13 2.96
C THR A 201 6.89 25.87 1.47
N TYR A 202 7.93 26.45 0.86
CA TYR A 202 8.18 26.30 -0.58
C TYR A 202 8.50 24.85 -0.97
N ILE A 203 9.25 24.12 -0.14
CA ILE A 203 9.58 22.72 -0.40
C ILE A 203 8.30 21.87 -0.35
N MET A 204 7.47 22.08 0.67
CA MET A 204 6.25 21.32 0.87
C MET A 204 5.20 21.61 -0.21
N ASP A 205 5.02 22.89 -0.57
CA ASP A 205 4.16 23.30 -1.68
C ASP A 205 4.65 22.70 -3.01
N SER A 206 5.97 22.65 -3.23
CA SER A 206 6.55 22.04 -4.44
C SER A 206 6.32 20.53 -4.48
N ILE A 207 6.44 19.82 -3.35
CA ILE A 207 6.13 18.39 -3.24
C ILE A 207 4.67 18.16 -3.58
N VAL A 208 3.75 18.86 -2.92
CA VAL A 208 2.30 18.70 -3.14
C VAL A 208 1.93 19.03 -4.58
N LYS A 209 2.42 20.15 -5.12
CA LYS A 209 2.17 20.56 -6.50
C LYS A 209 2.62 19.50 -7.50
N ARG A 210 3.84 18.97 -7.36
CA ARG A 210 4.37 17.94 -8.28
C ARG A 210 3.64 16.62 -8.20
N ILE A 211 3.23 16.21 -6.99
CA ILE A 211 2.38 15.02 -6.82
C ILE A 211 1.06 15.19 -7.59
N VAL A 212 0.43 16.36 -7.49
CA VAL A 212 -0.87 16.64 -8.12
C VAL A 212 -0.76 16.82 -9.63
N GLU A 213 0.17 17.65 -10.11
CA GLU A 213 0.31 18.00 -11.53
C GLU A 213 0.81 16.82 -12.38
N ASN A 214 1.74 16.02 -11.87
CA ASN A 214 2.27 14.86 -12.60
C ASN A 214 1.39 13.60 -12.44
N ASN A 215 0.32 13.67 -11.65
CA ASN A 215 -0.47 12.50 -11.26
C ASN A 215 0.42 11.36 -10.73
N SER A 216 1.38 11.72 -9.86
CA SER A 216 2.39 10.78 -9.37
C SER A 216 1.75 9.66 -8.57
N THR A 217 2.10 8.42 -8.91
CA THR A 217 1.62 7.22 -8.22
C THR A 217 2.64 6.73 -7.21
N VAL A 218 3.94 6.91 -7.47
CA VAL A 218 5.03 6.51 -6.58
C VAL A 218 5.78 7.75 -6.12
N VAL A 219 5.92 7.93 -4.82
CA VAL A 219 6.55 9.11 -4.21
C VAL A 219 7.62 8.69 -3.22
N PHE A 220 8.83 9.21 -3.40
CA PHE A 220 9.96 9.00 -2.51
C PHE A 220 10.45 10.33 -1.94
N ILE A 221 10.61 10.41 -0.62
CA ILE A 221 11.03 11.64 0.07
C ILE A 221 12.16 11.36 1.06
N ASP A 222 13.37 11.81 0.72
CA ASP A 222 14.59 11.77 1.54
C ASP A 222 15.09 13.20 1.83
N VAL A 223 14.23 13.98 2.49
CA VAL A 223 14.56 15.34 2.93
C VAL A 223 14.16 15.63 4.38
N PHE A 224 13.47 14.71 5.06
CA PHE A 224 12.94 14.94 6.41
C PHE A 224 14.06 15.25 7.41
N ASP A 225 15.07 14.38 7.47
CA ASP A 225 16.23 14.55 8.37
C ASP A 225 16.96 15.87 8.11
N LEU A 226 17.03 16.31 6.85
CA LEU A 226 17.64 17.60 6.51
C LEU A 226 16.78 18.76 7.00
N LEU A 227 15.45 18.69 6.86
CA LEU A 227 14.55 19.79 7.23
C LEU A 227 14.51 20.02 8.75
N ILE A 228 14.56 18.97 9.57
CA ILE A 228 14.55 19.11 11.03
C ILE A 228 15.85 19.71 11.60
N VAL A 229 16.92 19.81 10.80
CA VAL A 229 18.13 20.56 11.17
C VAL A 229 17.90 22.07 11.07
N TYR A 230 17.01 22.51 10.18
CA TYR A 230 16.76 23.94 9.89
C TYR A 230 15.45 24.46 10.50
N HIS A 231 14.56 23.58 10.94
CA HIS A 231 13.21 23.92 11.42
C HIS A 231 12.86 23.15 12.69
N ASP A 232 11.86 23.64 13.43
CA ASP A 232 11.29 22.88 14.53
C ASP A 232 10.66 21.58 14.03
N PHE A 233 10.89 20.49 14.78
CA PHE A 233 10.39 19.17 14.45
C PHE A 233 8.87 19.15 14.20
N TYR A 234 8.08 19.84 15.03
CA TYR A 234 6.63 19.78 14.92
C TYR A 234 6.10 20.48 13.67
N ASP A 235 6.79 21.49 13.18
CA ASP A 235 6.43 22.17 11.94
C ASP A 235 6.74 21.29 10.72
N VAL A 236 7.89 20.63 10.71
CA VAL A 236 8.23 19.65 9.65
C VAL A 236 7.27 18.47 9.69
N ALA A 237 7.00 17.91 10.87
CA ALA A 237 6.07 16.78 11.04
C ALA A 237 4.66 17.14 10.56
N ARG A 238 4.13 18.30 10.94
CA ARG A 238 2.81 18.77 10.49
C ARG A 238 2.74 18.91 8.97
N ALA A 239 3.81 19.38 8.33
CA ALA A 239 3.85 19.48 6.88
C ALA A 239 3.86 18.10 6.20
N PHE A 240 4.62 17.14 6.73
CA PHE A 240 4.61 15.77 6.22
C PHE A 240 3.28 15.04 6.44
N GLU A 241 2.54 15.35 7.51
CA GLU A 241 1.16 14.84 7.70
C GLU A 241 0.21 15.26 6.57
N GLN A 242 0.40 16.43 5.97
CA GLN A 242 -0.38 16.84 4.80
C GLN A 242 -0.06 15.97 3.58
N VAL A 243 1.23 15.68 3.33
CA VAL A 243 1.67 14.80 2.24
C VAL A 243 1.18 13.37 2.45
N LYS A 244 1.25 12.86 3.68
CA LYS A 244 0.69 11.57 4.09
C LYS A 244 -0.81 11.49 3.82
N SER A 245 -1.56 12.51 4.22
CA SER A 245 -3.01 12.59 3.99
C SER A 245 -3.35 12.60 2.51
N LEU A 246 -2.61 13.35 1.70
CA LEU A 246 -2.73 13.36 0.24
C LEU A 246 -2.43 11.98 -0.37
N ALA A 247 -1.36 11.32 0.10
CA ALA A 247 -0.96 10.01 -0.38
C ALA A 247 -2.01 8.94 -0.05
N ILE A 248 -2.60 9.02 1.14
CA ILE A 248 -3.79 8.29 1.51
C ILE A 248 -4.89 8.66 0.51
N GLU A 249 -5.45 9.86 0.49
CA GLU A 249 -6.60 10.19 -0.39
C GLU A 249 -6.46 9.72 -1.85
N ARG A 250 -5.27 9.85 -2.44
CA ARG A 250 -4.99 9.53 -3.85
C ARG A 250 -4.44 8.13 -4.11
N ASN A 251 -4.33 7.26 -3.11
CA ASN A 251 -3.80 5.90 -3.24
C ASN A 251 -2.35 5.87 -3.80
N ILE A 252 -1.49 6.76 -3.28
CA ILE A 252 -0.09 6.88 -3.68
C ILE A 252 0.78 5.91 -2.88
N TYR A 253 1.78 5.31 -3.52
CA TYR A 253 2.85 4.57 -2.86
C TYR A 253 3.87 5.56 -2.28
N LEU A 254 3.71 5.96 -1.02
CA LEU A 254 4.57 6.94 -0.38
C LEU A 254 5.64 6.26 0.46
N LEU A 255 6.92 6.46 0.11
CA LEU A 255 8.07 6.04 0.90
C LEU A 255 8.82 7.25 1.45
N LEU A 256 8.89 7.35 2.77
CA LEU A 256 9.66 8.36 3.49
C LEU A 256 11.00 7.79 3.93
N THR A 257 12.04 8.61 3.91
CA THR A 257 13.36 8.23 4.42
C THR A 257 13.73 9.12 5.58
N PHE A 258 13.98 8.48 6.71
CA PHE A 258 14.49 9.13 7.91
C PHE A 258 15.24 8.11 8.78
N SER A 259 16.22 8.59 9.53
CA SER A 259 17.00 7.78 10.47
C SER A 259 16.44 7.90 11.90
N ASP A 260 16.35 6.78 12.60
CA ASP A 260 16.11 6.72 14.06
C ASP A 260 17.19 7.46 14.87
N GLN A 261 18.38 7.64 14.31
CA GLN A 261 19.47 8.41 14.92
C GLN A 261 19.31 9.93 14.75
N ALA A 262 18.46 10.38 13.83
CA ALA A 262 18.28 11.81 13.54
C ALA A 262 17.39 12.52 14.58
N MET A 263 16.67 11.77 15.42
CA MET A 263 15.74 12.32 16.41
C MET A 263 15.62 11.40 17.64
N ASP A 264 15.05 11.90 18.73
CA ASP A 264 14.77 11.06 19.89
C ASP A 264 13.62 10.07 19.63
N HIS A 265 13.53 9.03 20.47
CA HIS A 265 12.54 7.95 20.34
C HIS A 265 11.08 8.42 20.37
N ILE A 266 10.76 9.52 21.06
CA ILE A 266 9.39 10.05 21.13
C ILE A 266 9.04 10.69 19.80
N ARG A 267 9.92 11.55 19.28
CA ARG A 267 9.76 12.18 17.96
C ARG A 267 9.71 11.15 16.84
N PHE A 268 10.55 10.12 16.91
CA PHE A 268 10.53 9.02 15.97
C PHE A 268 9.19 8.28 15.99
N GLY A 269 8.66 7.97 17.18
CA GLY A 269 7.34 7.34 17.33
C GLY A 269 6.19 8.23 16.81
N GLN A 270 6.32 9.55 16.93
CA GLN A 270 5.31 10.49 16.42
C GLN A 270 5.30 10.54 14.89
N ILE A 271 6.45 10.67 14.23
CA ILE A 271 6.51 10.76 12.77
C ILE A 271 6.25 9.42 12.07
N THR A 272 6.55 8.30 12.71
CA THR A 272 6.25 6.96 12.19
C THR A 272 4.82 6.51 12.47
N ARG A 273 4.03 7.31 13.20
CA ARG A 273 2.61 7.01 13.41
C ARG A 273 1.91 6.88 12.05
N PHE A 274 1.16 5.78 11.91
CA PHE A 274 0.46 5.40 10.68
C PHE A 274 1.37 5.08 9.48
N ALA A 275 2.67 4.91 9.71
CA ALA A 275 3.62 4.44 8.71
C ALA A 275 4.09 3.02 9.02
N VAL A 276 4.36 2.25 7.98
CA VAL A 276 4.87 0.88 8.06
C VAL A 276 6.35 0.89 7.69
N GLU A 277 7.18 0.16 8.45
CA GLU A 277 8.58 0.01 8.10
C GLU A 277 8.69 -0.81 6.80
N TRP A 278 9.45 -0.28 5.84
CA TRP A 278 9.80 -0.98 4.61
C TRP A 278 11.29 -1.31 4.61
N ASN A 279 11.59 -2.60 4.77
CA ASN A 279 12.96 -3.09 4.89
C ASN A 279 13.16 -4.37 4.06
N PRO A 280 13.13 -4.28 2.71
CA PRO A 280 13.26 -5.46 1.87
C PRO A 280 14.69 -5.99 1.88
N SER A 281 14.84 -7.32 1.92
CA SER A 281 16.14 -7.98 1.74
C SER A 281 16.60 -8.01 0.28
N SER A 282 15.66 -8.01 -0.67
CA SER A 282 15.89 -8.01 -2.13
C SER A 282 14.61 -7.61 -2.86
N ILE A 283 14.76 -7.13 -4.10
CA ILE A 283 13.63 -6.89 -5.01
C ILE A 283 13.25 -8.20 -5.71
N ARG A 284 11.95 -8.44 -5.83
CA ARG A 284 11.37 -9.63 -6.46
C ARG A 284 10.65 -9.22 -7.73
N ASP A 285 11.08 -9.75 -8.87
CA ASP A 285 10.47 -9.49 -10.18
C ASP A 285 9.17 -10.28 -10.40
N LEU A 286 8.32 -9.78 -11.30
CA LEU A 286 7.20 -10.54 -11.86
C LEU A 286 7.76 -11.52 -12.90
N THR A 287 8.00 -12.76 -12.51
CA THR A 287 8.34 -13.89 -13.41
C THR A 287 7.09 -14.59 -13.90
#